data_AF-B8BGQ4-F1
#
_entry.id   AF-B8BGQ4-F1
#
_cell.length_a   1.000
_cell.length_b   1.000
_cell.length_c   1.000
_cell.angle_alpha   90.00
_cell.angle_beta   90.00
_cell.angle_gamma   90.00
#
_symmetry.space_group_name_H-M   'P 1'
#
loop_
_entity.id
_entity.type
_entity.pdbx_description
1 polymer ?
#
loop_
_entity_poly.entity_id
_entity_poly.type
_entity_poly.pdbx_seq_one_letter_code
_entity_poly.pdbx_strand_id
1 'polypeptide(L)' 'MIMAGSPWFPAYAVEFGLGRPAARAELASMNHDGEVVLVAGREAGSVQASVAIAADKMPAFREMFVVGCGWREPDSN' A
#
# COMPACT_ATOMS: atom_id res chain seq x y z
N MET A 1 16.46 1.80 -3.17
CA MET A 1 15.07 2.01 -2.70
C MET A 1 14.72 3.45 -2.96
N ILE A 2 13.64 3.69 -3.70
CA ILE A 2 13.11 5.02 -3.98
C ILE A 2 11.76 5.12 -3.26
N MET A 3 11.56 6.19 -2.49
CA MET A 3 10.31 6.46 -1.78
C MET A 3 9.68 7.72 -2.37
N ALA A 4 8.41 7.63 -2.73
CA ALA A 4 7.60 8.76 -3.16
C ALA A 4 6.34 8.90 -2.29
N GLY A 5 5.77 10.10 -2.28
CA GLY A 5 4.58 10.41 -1.49
C GLY A 5 4.87 10.67 -0.01
N SER A 6 3.84 10.57 0.81
CA SER A 6 3.87 10.83 2.24
C SER A 6 2.68 10.14 2.92
N PRO A 7 2.83 9.58 4.13
CA PRO A 7 1.70 9.09 4.93
C PRO A 7 0.62 10.13 5.23
N TRP A 8 0.92 11.42 5.03
CA TRP A 8 -0.04 12.53 5.17
C TRP A 8 -0.61 13.02 3.84
N PHE A 9 -0.18 12.47 2.70
CA PHE A 9 -0.73 12.83 1.39
C PHE A 9 -2.18 12.32 1.30
N PRO A 10 -3.18 13.21 1.17
CA PRO A 10 -4.58 12.88 1.43
C PRO A 10 -5.29 12.33 0.19
N ALA A 11 -4.78 11.21 -0.37
CA ALA A 11 -5.26 10.64 -1.64
C ALA A 11 -6.77 10.30 -1.64
N TYR A 12 -7.32 9.93 -0.48
CA TYR A 12 -8.74 9.58 -0.30
C TYR A 12 -9.63 10.74 0.15
N ALA A 13 -9.08 11.94 0.34
CA ALA A 13 -9.86 13.11 0.76
C ALA A 13 -10.46 13.89 -0.42
N VAL A 14 -10.02 13.61 -1.65
CA VAL A 14 -10.49 14.30 -2.86
C VAL A 14 -11.94 13.90 -3.16
N GLU A 15 -12.82 14.89 -3.26
CA GLU A 15 -14.24 14.67 -3.53
C GLU A 15 -14.70 15.64 -4.62
N PHE A 16 -15.32 15.10 -5.68
CA PHE A 16 -15.80 15.87 -6.83
C PHE A 16 -17.35 15.92 -6.90
N GLY A 17 -18.04 15.74 -5.78
CA GLY A 17 -19.51 15.61 -5.73
C GLY A 17 -20.01 14.17 -5.93
N LEU A 18 -19.10 13.20 -6.04
CA LEU A 18 -19.38 11.77 -6.19
C LEU A 18 -19.02 10.97 -4.93
N GLY A 19 -18.71 11.65 -3.83
CA GLY A 19 -18.15 11.04 -2.63
C GLY A 19 -16.64 10.79 -2.73
N ARG A 20 -16.09 10.20 -1.66
CA ARG A 20 -14.67 9.87 -1.57
C ARG A 20 -14.30 8.71 -2.50
N PRO A 21 -13.03 8.60 -2.94
CA PRO A 21 -12.60 7.54 -3.83
C PRO A 21 -12.87 6.17 -3.22
N ALA A 22 -13.67 5.35 -3.91
CA ALA A 22 -14.00 4.01 -3.48
C ALA A 22 -12.93 2.97 -3.90
N ALA A 23 -12.15 3.29 -4.93
CA ALA A 23 -11.06 2.46 -5.45
C ALA A 23 -9.70 2.88 -4.87
N ARG A 24 -8.71 1.99 -5.01
CA ARG A 24 -7.34 2.21 -4.54
C ARG A 24 -6.69 3.38 -5.28
N ALA A 25 -6.06 4.28 -4.53
CA ALA A 25 -5.20 5.31 -5.12
C ALA A 25 -3.88 4.68 -5.60
N GLU A 26 -3.43 4.98 -6.82
CA GLU A 26 -2.16 4.48 -7.34
C GLU A 26 -1.37 5.57 -8.05
N LEU A 27 -0.04 5.53 -7.90
CA LEU A 27 0.84 6.38 -8.67
C LEU A 27 1.04 5.75 -10.05
N ALA A 28 0.55 6.42 -11.10
CA ALA A 28 0.57 5.90 -12.47
C ALA A 28 1.99 5.59 -13.01
N SER A 29 3.01 6.27 -12.49
CA SER A 29 4.40 6.09 -12.93
C SER A 29 5.18 5.03 -12.15
N MET A 30 4.58 4.38 -11.14
CA MET A 30 5.27 3.39 -10.31
C MET A 30 5.57 2.11 -11.11
N ASN A 31 6.80 1.96 -11.59
CA ASN A 31 7.16 0.86 -12.52
C ASN A 31 8.57 0.31 -12.30
N HIS A 32 9.36 0.86 -11.37
CA HIS A 32 10.73 0.39 -11.14
C HIS A 32 10.82 -0.53 -9.92
N ASP A 33 11.62 -1.59 -10.03
CA ASP A 33 11.88 -2.52 -8.93
C ASP A 33 12.47 -1.77 -7.72
N GLY A 34 11.85 -1.94 -6.56
CA GLY A 34 12.25 -1.29 -5.32
C GLY A 34 11.69 0.12 -5.10
N GLU A 35 10.65 0.51 -5.84
CA GLU A 35 9.87 1.73 -5.58
C GLU A 35 8.77 1.49 -4.55
N VAL A 36 8.60 2.46 -3.65
CA VAL A 36 7.54 2.49 -2.65
C VAL A 36 6.83 3.84 -2.71
N VAL A 37 5.50 3.80 -2.74
CA VAL A 37 4.64 4.99 -2.65
C VAL A 37 3.82 4.91 -1.37
N LEU A 38 3.88 5.97 -0.58
CA LEU A 38 3.09 6.12 0.64
C LEU A 38 2.03 7.20 0.46
N VAL A 39 0.80 6.89 0.87
CA VAL A 39 -0.30 7.85 0.98
C VAL A 39 -1.05 7.62 2.28
N ALA A 40 -1.75 8.65 2.77
CA ALA A 40 -2.72 8.45 3.85
C ALA A 40 -3.74 7.39 3.40
N GLY A 41 -3.99 6.40 4.25
CA GLY A 41 -4.91 5.32 3.94
C GLY A 41 -6.36 5.80 3.95
N ARG A 42 -7.24 4.96 3.40
CA ARG A 42 -8.67 5.27 3.28
C ARG A 42 -9.34 5.41 4.66
N GLU A 43 -8.94 4.56 5.58
CA GLU A 43 -9.45 4.54 6.96
C GLU A 43 -8.59 5.44 7.86
N ALA A 44 -9.23 6.03 8.88
CA ALA A 44 -8.52 6.92 9.82
C ALA A 44 -7.36 6.18 10.52
N GLY A 45 -6.18 6.80 10.53
CA GLY A 45 -4.97 6.23 11.13
C GLY A 45 -4.30 5.14 10.29
N SER A 46 -4.83 4.80 9.11
CA SER A 46 -4.19 3.85 8.19
C SER A 46 -3.24 4.54 7.22
N VAL A 47 -2.30 3.76 6.68
CA VAL A 47 -1.40 4.16 5.59
C VAL A 47 -1.54 3.12 4.49
N GLN A 48 -1.65 3.57 3.23
CA GLN A 48 -1.48 2.68 2.10
C GLN A 48 -0.03 2.77 1.61
N ALA A 49 0.61 1.60 1.53
CA ALA A 49 1.89 1.43 0.85
C ALA A 49 1.68 0.67 -0.47
N SER A 50 2.00 1.29 -1.60
CA SER A 50 2.16 0.60 -2.88
C SER A 50 3.64 0.29 -3.09
N VAL A 51 3.97 -0.95 -3.45
CA VAL A 51 5.35 -1.41 -3.65
C VAL A 51 5.47 -2.03 -5.03
N ALA A 52 6.39 -1.52 -5.84
CA ALA A 52 6.81 -2.17 -7.07
C ALA A 52 8.07 -3.00 -6.77
N ILE A 53 7.97 -4.30 -7.00
CA ILE A 53 9.09 -5.22 -6.85
C ILE A 53 9.04 -6.24 -7.99
N ALA A 54 10.20 -6.74 -8.40
CA ALA A 54 10.31 -7.82 -9.37
C ALA A 54 9.45 -9.02 -8.94
N ALA A 55 8.76 -9.63 -9.91
CA ALA A 55 7.72 -10.63 -9.65
C ALA A 55 8.24 -11.87 -8.89
N ASP A 56 9.49 -12.25 -9.12
CA ASP A 56 10.20 -13.35 -8.45
C ASP A 56 10.47 -13.06 -6.96
N LYS A 57 10.57 -11.79 -6.56
CA LYS A 57 10.81 -11.36 -5.18
C LYS A 57 9.53 -11.12 -4.37
N MET A 58 8.38 -10.97 -5.04
CA MET A 58 7.09 -10.69 -4.39
C MET A 58 6.68 -11.72 -3.32
N PRO A 59 6.89 -13.04 -3.51
CA PRO A 59 6.57 -14.02 -2.46
C PRO A 59 7.39 -13.80 -1.18
N ALA A 60 8.70 -13.62 -1.30
CA ALA A 60 9.58 -13.35 -0.16
C ALA A 60 9.24 -12.03 0.54
N PHE A 61 8.91 -10.99 -0.24
CA PHE A 61 8.44 -9.71 0.31
C PHE A 61 7.16 -9.88 1.13
N ARG A 62 6.18 -10.63 0.61
CA ARG A 62 4.91 -10.90 1.31
C ARG A 62 5.16 -11.59 2.65
N GLU A 63 5.99 -12.64 2.67
CA GLU A 63 6.31 -13.35 3.92
C GLU A 63 6.92 -12.40 4.96
N MET A 64 7.91 -11.59 4.57
CA MET A 64 8.52 -10.62 5.48
C MET A 64 7.54 -9.57 5.98
N PHE A 65 6.67 -9.06 5.10
CA PHE A 65 5.68 -8.05 5.43
C PHE A 65 4.59 -8.59 6.38
N VAL A 66 4.13 -9.82 6.15
CA VAL A 66 3.06 -10.44 6.95
C VAL A 66 3.56 -10.96 8.29
N VAL A 67 4.77 -11.54 8.33
CA VAL A 67 5.40 -12.04 9.58
C VAL A 67 5.71 -10.89 10.55
N GLY A 68 6.06 -9.71 10.05
CA GLY A 68 6.22 -8.50 10.87
C GLY A 68 4.90 -7.95 11.45
N CYS A 69 3.75 -8.29 10.86
CA CYS A 69 2.43 -7.79 11.25
C CYS A 69 1.61 -8.73 12.14
N GLY A 70 2.18 -9.85 12.63
CA GLY A 70 1.52 -10.69 13.63
C GLY A 70 0.28 -11.44 13.11
N TRP A 71 0.27 -11.84 11.83
CA TRP A 71 -0.72 -12.81 11.36
C TRP A 71 -0.39 -14.21 11.90
N ARG A 72 -1.21 -14.66 12.87
CA ARG A 72 -1.29 -16.07 13.24
C ARG A 72 -2.30 -16.73 12.30
N GLU A 73 -1.90 -17.80 11.60
CA GLU A 73 -2.85 -18.64 10.88
C GLU A 73 -4.00 -19.01 11.84
N PRO A 74 -5.28 -18.88 11.45
CA PRO A 74 -6.35 -19.45 12.26
C PRO A 74 -6.16 -20.97 12.26
N ASP A 75 -6.00 -21.54 13.44
CA ASP A 75 -5.82 -22.98 13.65
C ASP A 75 -6.92 -23.73 12.89
N SER A 76 -6.53 -24.46 11.85
CA SER A 76 -7.42 -25.34 11.10
C SER A 76 -7.79 -26.53 11.98
N ASN A 77 -9.03 -26.54 12.49
CA ASN A 77 -9.66 -27.73 13.05
C ASN A 77 -10.52 -28.44 11.99
#